data_AF-A0A354H0X9-F1
#
_entry.id   AF-A0A354H0X9-F1
#
_cell.length_a   1.000
_cell.length_b   1.000
_cell.length_c   1.000
_cell.angle_alpha   90.00
_cell.angle_beta   90.00
_cell.angle_gamma   90.00
#
_symmetry.space_group_name_H-M   'P 1'
#
loop_
_entity.id
_entity.type
_entity.pdbx_description
1 polymer ?
#
loop_
_entity_poly.entity_id
_entity_poly.type
_entity_poly.pdbx_seq_one_letter_code
_entity_poly.pdbx_strand_id
1 'polypeptide(L)'
;MRMIDGQPAFPDEAPPDDWREVRVAATEGMVTVRREGNRLTFVVWSNAGVELRQAANAVAWACAEAGAGRVDAAEGPLDAAAFLRTAELPAALRRQDS
;
A
#
# COMPACT_ATOMS: atom_id res chain seq x y z
N MET A 1 3.95 12.84 -4.28
CA MET A 1 2.64 13.34 -4.77
C MET A 1 1.58 12.32 -4.40
N ARG A 2 0.38 12.78 -3.99
CA ARG A 2 -0.77 11.91 -3.73
C ARG A 2 -1.93 12.38 -4.59
N MET A 3 -2.75 11.45 -5.07
CA MET A 3 -4.01 11.75 -5.75
C MET A 3 -5.16 11.06 -5.05
N ILE A 4 -6.32 11.71 -4.98
CA ILE A 4 -7.57 11.16 -4.46
C ILE A 4 -8.61 11.31 -5.55
N ASP A 5 -9.23 10.20 -5.95
CA ASP A 5 -10.27 10.15 -6.99
C ASP A 5 -9.91 10.91 -8.28
N GLY A 6 -8.64 10.80 -8.69
CA GLY A 6 -8.11 11.40 -9.92
C GLY A 6 -7.67 12.87 -9.78
N GLN A 7 -7.79 13.48 -8.60
CA GLN A 7 -7.35 14.86 -8.34
C GLN A 7 -6.07 14.88 -7.48
N PRO A 8 -5.13 15.80 -7.71
CA PRO A 8 -4.02 16.03 -6.78
C PRO A 8 -4.55 16.37 -5.39
N ALA A 9 -3.94 15.79 -4.36
CA ALA A 9 -4.27 16.05 -2.97
C ALA A 9 -3.02 16.45 -2.19
N PHE A 10 -3.19 17.32 -1.19
CA PHE A 10 -2.11 17.66 -0.28
C PHE A 10 -1.71 16.43 0.57
N PRO A 11 -0.50 16.35 1.15
CA PRO A 11 -0.10 15.19 1.95
C PRO A 11 -0.93 14.97 3.23
N ASP A 12 -1.37 16.06 3.85
CA ASP A 12 -2.08 16.13 5.14
C ASP A 12 -3.61 16.12 5.01
N GLU A 13 -4.13 16.26 3.79
CA GLU A 13 -5.56 16.22 3.51
C GLU A 13 -6.13 14.82 3.84
N ALA A 14 -7.28 14.75 4.48
CA ALA A 14 -7.97 13.48 4.68
C ALA A 14 -8.78 13.15 3.42
N PRO A 15 -8.76 11.90 2.92
CA PRO A 15 -9.73 11.48 1.91
C PRO A 15 -11.17 11.67 2.41
N PRO A 16 -12.12 12.05 1.54
CA PRO A 16 -13.53 12.12 1.91
C PRO A 16 -14.04 10.72 2.31
N ASP A 17 -15.06 10.63 3.17
CA ASP A 17 -15.53 9.33 3.70
C ASP A 17 -15.91 8.30 2.64
N ASP A 18 -16.30 8.75 1.45
CA ASP A 18 -16.74 7.95 0.30
C ASP A 18 -15.68 7.78 -0.80
N TRP A 19 -14.41 8.08 -0.49
CA TRP A 19 -13.30 7.93 -1.42
C TRP A 19 -13.25 6.53 -2.03
N ARG A 20 -12.89 6.46 -3.32
CA ARG A 20 -12.83 5.21 -4.08
C ARG A 20 -11.40 4.82 -4.40
N GLU A 21 -10.57 5.81 -4.69
CA GLU A 21 -9.19 5.60 -5.11
C GLU A 21 -8.24 6.62 -4.49
N VAL A 22 -7.12 6.13 -3.95
CA VAL A 22 -5.96 6.94 -3.57
C VAL A 22 -4.75 6.45 -4.34
N ARG A 23 -3.99 7.34 -4.96
CA ARG A 23 -2.71 6.99 -5.62
C ARG A 23 -1.55 7.58 -4.85
N VAL A 24 -0.59 6.74 -4.53
CA VAL A 24 0.65 7.11 -3.84
C VAL A 24 1.79 7.03 -4.83
N ALA A 25 2.54 8.14 -5.00
CA ALA A 25 3.72 8.15 -5.85
C ALA A 25 4.86 7.34 -5.22
N ALA A 26 5.51 6.52 -6.04
CA ALA A 26 6.75 5.82 -5.79
C ALA A 26 7.78 6.21 -6.85
N THR A 27 9.05 5.82 -6.67
CA THR A 27 10.15 6.20 -7.59
C THR A 27 9.85 5.85 -9.05
N GLU A 28 9.31 4.66 -9.30
CA GLU A 28 9.08 4.10 -10.65
C GLU A 28 7.62 4.18 -11.12
N GLY A 29 6.75 4.90 -10.40
CA GLY A 29 5.34 5.01 -10.78
C GLY A 29 4.40 5.30 -9.62
N MET A 30 3.19 4.76 -9.68
CA MET A 30 2.15 4.99 -8.66
C MET A 30 1.62 3.65 -8.16
N VAL A 31 1.40 3.56 -6.86
CA VAL A 31 0.57 2.51 -6.23
C VAL A 31 -0.84 3.06 -6.09
N THR A 32 -1.80 2.39 -6.72
CA THR A 32 -3.22 2.72 -6.59
C THR A 32 -3.84 1.88 -5.48
N VAL A 33 -4.35 2.53 -4.45
CA VAL A 33 -5.20 1.94 -3.41
C VAL A 33 -6.65 2.15 -3.80
N ARG A 34 -7.40 1.06 -3.98
CA ARG A 34 -8.83 1.10 -4.28
C ARG A 34 -9.63 0.58 -3.10
N ARG A 35 -10.70 1.28 -2.75
CA ARG A 35 -11.65 0.81 -1.74
C ARG A 35 -12.74 -0.02 -2.39
N GLU A 36 -12.91 -1.26 -1.91
CA GLU A 36 -13.88 -2.21 -2.43
C GLU A 36 -14.66 -2.81 -1.25
N GLY A 37 -15.77 -2.15 -0.88
CA GLY A 37 -16.55 -2.51 0.31
C GLY A 37 -15.70 -2.43 1.58
N ASN A 38 -15.50 -3.58 2.25
CA ASN A 38 -14.69 -3.71 3.46
C ASN A 38 -13.24 -4.17 3.18
N ARG A 39 -12.73 -3.97 1.95
CA ARG A 39 -11.38 -4.35 1.54
C ARG A 39 -10.68 -3.20 0.83
N LEU A 40 -9.36 -3.21 0.90
CA LEU A 40 -8.50 -2.36 0.10
C LEU A 40 -7.72 -3.22 -0.90
N THR A 41 -7.73 -2.81 -2.16
CA THR A 41 -7.03 -3.47 -3.26
C THR A 41 -5.88 -2.58 -3.71
N PHE A 42 -4.66 -3.13 -3.75
CA PHE A 42 -3.45 -2.42 -4.14
C PHE A 42 -3.05 -2.82 -5.56
N VAL A 43 -3.07 -1.85 -6.48
CA VAL A 43 -2.84 -2.07 -7.90
C VAL A 43 -1.64 -1.25 -8.35
N VAL A 44 -0.72 -1.89 -9.07
CA VAL A 44 0.37 -1.23 -9.77
C VAL A 44 0.21 -1.48 -11.27
N TRP A 45 0.30 -0.41 -12.06
CA TRP A 45 0.07 -0.45 -13.50
C TRP A 45 1.41 -0.34 -14.24
N SER A 46 2.11 -1.45 -14.45
CA SER A 46 3.31 -1.50 -15.33
C SER A 46 3.83 -2.94 -15.50
N ASN A 47 4.97 -3.11 -16.17
CA ASN A 47 5.89 -4.25 -16.06
C ASN A 47 6.54 -4.35 -14.66
N ALA A 48 5.74 -4.14 -13.61
CA ALA A 48 6.13 -3.77 -12.25
C ALA A 48 7.51 -4.29 -11.88
N GLY A 49 8.50 -3.40 -11.97
CA GLY A 49 9.86 -3.63 -11.48
C GLY A 49 9.83 -3.95 -9.99
N VAL A 50 10.97 -4.44 -9.49
CA VAL A 50 11.10 -4.86 -8.09
C VAL A 50 10.75 -3.73 -7.13
N GLU A 51 11.11 -2.49 -7.48
CA GLU A 51 10.88 -1.29 -6.69
C GLU A 51 9.38 -0.96 -6.55
N LEU A 52 8.61 -1.09 -7.64
CA LEU A 52 7.18 -0.79 -7.62
C LEU A 52 6.39 -1.87 -6.88
N ARG A 53 6.84 -3.13 -6.95
CA ARG A 53 6.29 -4.24 -6.15
C ARG A 53 6.58 -4.05 -4.67
N GLN A 54 7.81 -3.67 -4.32
CA GLN A 54 8.19 -3.32 -2.96
C GLN A 54 7.38 -2.15 -2.42
N ALA A 55 7.14 -1.12 -3.23
CA ALA A 55 6.27 -0.01 -2.85
C ALA A 55 4.83 -0.46 -2.59
N ALA A 56 4.26 -1.31 -3.45
CA ALA A 56 2.92 -1.85 -3.23
C ALA A 56 2.83 -2.66 -1.94
N ASN A 57 3.82 -3.53 -1.67
CA ASN A 57 3.91 -4.28 -0.43
C ASN A 57 4.02 -3.37 0.80
N ALA A 58 4.83 -2.31 0.72
CA ALA A 58 4.98 -1.34 1.81
C ALA A 58 3.67 -0.61 2.11
N VAL A 59 2.91 -0.22 1.08
CA VAL A 59 1.61 0.44 1.26
C VAL A 59 0.58 -0.54 1.83
N ALA A 60 0.54 -1.79 1.35
CA ALA A 60 -0.33 -2.83 1.88
C ALA A 60 -0.06 -3.13 3.36
N TRP A 61 1.22 -3.26 3.72
CA TRP A 61 1.66 -3.40 5.11
C TRP A 61 1.20 -2.22 5.98
N ALA A 62 1.46 -0.98 5.53
CA ALA A 62 1.11 0.21 6.30
C ALA A 62 -0.41 0.32 6.55
N CYS A 63 -1.23 -0.05 5.57
CA CYS A 63 -2.68 -0.12 5.73
C CYS A 63 -3.11 -1.20 6.73
N ALA A 64 -2.49 -2.38 6.69
CA ALA A 64 -2.78 -3.45 7.65
C ALA A 64 -2.38 -3.06 9.08
N GLU A 65 -1.22 -2.43 9.26
CA GLU A 65 -0.74 -1.94 10.55
C GLU A 65 -1.66 -0.86 11.12
N ALA A 66 -1.98 0.17 10.33
CA ALA A 66 -2.83 1.28 10.77
C ALA A 66 -4.28 0.86 11.03
N GLY A 67 -4.79 -0.11 10.28
CA GLY A 67 -6.18 -0.59 10.37
C GLY A 67 -6.37 -1.82 11.27
N ALA A 68 -5.31 -2.35 11.90
CA ALA A 68 -5.31 -3.67 12.54
C ALA A 68 -5.90 -4.77 11.62
N GLY A 69 -5.62 -4.66 10.33
CA GLY A 69 -6.14 -5.50 9.26
C GLY A 69 -5.25 -6.70 8.95
N ARG A 70 -5.59 -7.40 7.85
CA ARG A 70 -4.81 -8.52 7.30
C ARG A 70 -4.54 -8.29 5.83
N VAL A 71 -3.39 -8.78 5.36
CA VAL A 71 -3.02 -8.78 3.94
C VAL A 71 -3.29 -10.16 3.37
N ASP A 72 -4.07 -10.25 2.30
CA ASP A 72 -4.28 -11.48 1.55
C ASP A 72 -3.03 -11.79 0.71
N ALA A 73 -2.10 -12.58 1.26
CA ALA A 73 -0.89 -13.02 0.60
C ALA A 73 -1.09 -14.35 -0.16
N ALA A 74 -0.11 -14.76 -0.96
CA ALA A 74 -0.19 -15.97 -1.78
C ALA A 74 -0.36 -17.25 -0.95
N GLU A 75 0.26 -17.29 0.24
CA GLU A 75 0.20 -18.39 1.19
C GLU A 75 -1.03 -18.31 2.12
N GLY A 76 -1.81 -17.22 2.03
CA GLY A 76 -2.99 -16.96 2.83
C GLY A 76 -2.93 -15.64 3.61
N PRO A 77 -3.97 -15.34 4.43
CA PRO A 77 -4.06 -14.06 5.13
C PRO A 77 -3.02 -13.90 6.25
N LEU A 78 -2.18 -12.88 6.14
CA LEU A 78 -1.15 -12.52 7.12
C LEU A 78 -1.54 -11.25 7.91
N ASP A 79 -1.19 -11.19 9.20
CA ASP A 79 -1.21 -9.92 9.92
C ASP A 79 -0.03 -9.02 9.48
N ALA A 80 -0.03 -7.75 9.91
CA ALA A 80 0.98 -6.79 9.49
C ALA A 80 2.41 -7.22 9.88
N ALA A 81 2.61 -7.76 11.08
CA ALA A 81 3.93 -8.19 11.55
C ALA A 81 4.44 -9.41 10.76
N ALA A 82 3.57 -10.37 10.47
CA ALA A 82 3.91 -11.55 9.68
C ALA A 82 4.18 -11.19 8.23
N PHE A 83 3.39 -10.29 7.65
CA PHE A 83 3.61 -9.80 6.29
C PHE A 83 4.94 -9.02 6.18
N LEU A 84 5.29 -8.21 7.19
CA LEU A 84 6.57 -7.48 7.23
C LEU A 84 7.79 -8.42 7.11
N ARG A 85 7.72 -9.60 7.73
CA ARG A 85 8.83 -10.56 7.74
C ARG A 85 8.98 -11.34 6.43
N THR A 86 7.90 -11.52 5.68
CA THR A 86 7.88 -12.41 4.50
C THR A 86 7.85 -11.64 3.17
N ALA A 87 7.33 -10.41 3.17
CA ALA A 87 7.17 -9.63 1.95
C ALA A 87 8.50 -9.06 1.42
N GLU A 88 8.60 -8.95 0.09
CA GLU A 88 9.66 -8.19 -0.54
C GLU A 88 9.40 -6.69 -0.31
N LEU A 89 10.08 -6.11 0.69
CA LEU A 89 9.90 -4.70 1.10
C LEU A 89 11.10 -3.81 0.78
N PRO A 90 10.94 -2.47 0.73
CA PRO A 90 12.08 -1.56 0.67
C PRO A 90 13.03 -1.76 1.85
N ALA A 91 14.35 -1.62 1.62
CA ALA A 91 15.37 -1.85 2.64
C ALA A 91 15.18 -1.02 3.93
N ALA A 92 14.55 0.16 3.83
CA ALA A 92 14.25 1.02 4.97
C ALA A 92 13.26 0.39 5.97
N LEU A 93 12.31 -0.42 5.49
CA LEU A 93 11.30 -1.07 6.33
C LEU A 93 11.76 -2.41 6.91
N ARG A 94 12.81 -3.01 6.34
CA ARG A 94 13.37 -4.28 6.83
C ARG A 94 14.21 -4.15 8.12
N ARG A 95 14.51 -2.92 8.59
CA ARG A 95 15.40 -2.67 9.75
C ARG A 95 14.68 -2.29 11.05
N GLN A 96 13.37 -2.47 11.16
CA GLN A 96 12.64 -2.11 12.39
C GLN A 96 12.80 -3.12 13.54
N ASP A 97 13.61 -4.18 13.36
CA ASP A 97 14.06 -5.06 14.44
C ASP A 97 15.44 -4.61 14.95
N SER A 98 15.48 -3.63 15.86
CA SER A 98 16.65 -3.32 16.72
C SER A 98 16.22 -2.71 18.03
#